data_AF-A0A2E0XHD1-F1
#
_entry.id   AF-A0A2E0XHD1-F1
#
_cell.length_a   1.000
_cell.length_b   1.000
_cell.length_c   1.000
_cell.angle_alpha   90.00
_cell.angle_beta   90.00
_cell.angle_gamma   90.00
#
_symmetry.space_group_name_H-M   'P 1'
#
loop_
_entity.id
_entity.type
_entity.pdbx_description
1 polymer ?
#
loop_
_entity_poly.entity_id
_entity_poly.type
_entity_poly.pdbx_seq_one_letter_code
_entity_poly.pdbx_strand_id
1 'polypeptide(L)'
;MDNVGPIGNLSELLGDIEDPFAKRAPSTTLGKEAFLLLLTTQLQNQNPLEPMDNQQFVAQMAEFSALEQLQNLNKSFAAVALLEASTLIGKEIEAAEEGTTDRVISGVVSSVRLVDGKTILRVGDRDVSVNNVQKISQ
;
A
#
# COMPACT_ATOMS: atom_id res chain seq x y z
N MET A 1 44.32 35.37 -35.24
CA MET A 1 43.33 34.32 -35.56
C MET A 1 42.82 33.83 -34.22
N ASP A 2 41.74 34.47 -33.74
CA ASP A 2 41.14 34.16 -32.44
C ASP A 2 40.33 32.86 -32.56
N ASN A 3 40.81 31.83 -31.88
CA ASN A 3 40.11 30.55 -31.78
C ASN A 3 39.09 30.65 -30.65
N VAL A 4 37.87 31.07 -31.00
CA VAL A 4 36.73 30.99 -30.08
C VAL A 4 36.34 29.52 -30.00
N GLY A 5 36.73 28.86 -28.91
CA GLY A 5 36.33 27.48 -28.62
C GLY A 5 34.80 27.32 -28.60
N PRO A 6 34.27 26.10 -28.79
CA PRO A 6 32.84 25.87 -28.86
C PRO A 6 32.17 26.35 -27.58
N ILE A 7 31.16 27.23 -27.73
CA ILE A 7 30.29 27.64 -26.62
C ILE A 7 29.60 26.35 -26.15
N GLY A 8 29.95 25.89 -24.95
CA GLY A 8 29.35 24.71 -24.32
C GLY A 8 27.83 24.81 -24.29
N ASN A 9 27.16 23.68 -24.43
CA ASN A 9 25.71 23.61 -24.41
C ASN A 9 25.20 24.14 -23.06
N LEU A 10 24.18 25.01 -23.07
CA LEU A 10 23.59 25.57 -21.85
C LEU A 10 23.07 24.48 -20.89
N SER A 11 22.81 23.26 -21.38
CA SER A 11 22.50 22.08 -20.56
C SER A 11 23.67 21.57 -19.69
N GLU A 12 24.94 21.77 -20.08
CA GLU A 12 26.10 21.35 -19.27
C GLU A 12 26.36 22.30 -18.10
N LEU A 13 25.99 23.57 -18.22
CA LEU A 13 26.09 24.58 -17.15
C LEU A 13 24.97 24.45 -16.10
N LEU A 14 23.94 23.66 -16.38
CA LEU A 14 22.76 23.46 -15.54
C LEU A 14 22.73 22.08 -14.85
N GLY A 15 23.84 21.32 -14.92
CA GLY A 15 23.90 19.92 -14.48
C GLY A 15 23.75 19.67 -12.97
N ASP A 16 23.88 20.69 -12.13
CA ASP A 16 23.91 20.55 -10.66
C ASP A 16 22.83 21.36 -9.92
N ILE A 17 21.70 21.65 -10.56
CA ILE A 17 20.50 22.00 -9.78
C ILE A 17 19.80 20.69 -9.43
N GLU A 18 20.18 20.09 -8.32
CA GLU A 18 19.35 19.11 -7.63
C GLU A 18 18.00 19.78 -7.37
N ASP A 19 16.99 19.46 -8.18
CA ASP A 19 15.61 19.86 -7.92
C ASP A 19 15.20 19.25 -6.56
N PRO A 20 15.00 20.07 -5.50
CA PRO A 20 14.68 19.58 -4.18
C PRO A 20 13.30 18.91 -4.11
N PHE A 21 12.54 18.91 -5.22
CA PHE A 21 11.22 18.32 -5.36
C PHE A 21 11.18 17.07 -6.26
N ALA A 22 12.26 16.72 -6.98
CA ALA A 22 12.21 15.68 -8.01
C ALA A 22 12.18 14.22 -7.51
N LYS A 23 12.35 13.95 -6.20
CA LYS A 23 12.43 12.55 -5.75
C LYS A 23 12.08 12.30 -4.29
N ARG A 24 10.88 12.69 -3.87
CA ARG A 24 10.26 12.07 -2.70
C ARG A 24 9.01 11.35 -3.16
N ALA A 25 9.07 10.02 -3.18
CA ALA A 25 7.85 9.21 -3.16
C ALA A 25 6.97 9.77 -2.02
N PRO A 26 5.67 10.00 -2.23
CA PRO A 26 4.81 10.59 -1.22
C PRO A 26 4.79 9.65 -0.02
N SER A 27 5.52 10.01 1.04
CA SER A 27 5.42 9.33 2.32
C SER A 27 4.15 9.84 3.00
N THR A 28 3.19 8.96 3.27
CA THR A 28 1.98 9.15 4.11
C THR A 28 2.10 10.11 5.27
N THR A 29 3.24 10.08 5.95
CA THR A 29 3.59 10.94 7.07
C THR A 29 3.46 12.43 6.73
N LEU A 30 3.77 12.78 5.47
CA LEU A 30 3.75 14.14 4.94
C LEU A 30 2.33 14.71 4.82
N GLY A 31 1.29 13.89 4.58
CA GLY A 31 -0.09 14.37 4.41
C GLY A 31 -0.73 14.90 5.70
N LYS A 32 -0.47 14.22 6.82
CA LYS A 32 -0.92 14.64 8.16
C LYS A 32 -0.12 15.84 8.68
N GLU A 33 1.18 15.86 8.42
CA GLU A 33 2.07 16.96 8.80
C GLU A 33 1.80 18.22 7.98
N ALA A 34 1.53 18.08 6.67
CA ALA A 34 1.08 19.17 5.83
C ALA A 34 -0.31 19.68 6.24
N PHE A 35 -1.23 18.79 6.63
CA PHE A 35 -2.53 19.20 7.20
C PHE A 35 -2.37 20.03 8.47
N LEU A 36 -1.60 19.53 9.45
CA LEU A 36 -1.38 20.25 10.70
C LEU A 36 -0.62 21.56 10.47
N LEU A 37 0.39 21.56 9.60
CA LEU A 37 1.12 22.77 9.23
C LEU A 37 0.20 23.81 8.60
N LEU A 38 -0.68 23.39 7.69
CA LEU A 38 -1.61 24.30 7.03
C LEU A 38 -2.70 24.81 8.00
N LEU A 39 -3.22 23.96 8.88
CA LEU A 39 -4.14 24.35 9.95
C LEU A 39 -3.50 25.40 10.88
N THR A 40 -2.23 25.19 11.24
CA THR A 40 -1.47 26.13 12.09
C THR A 40 -1.14 27.42 11.34
N THR A 41 -0.81 27.33 10.05
CA THR A 41 -0.52 28.49 9.19
C THR A 41 -1.76 29.35 8.97
N GLN A 42 -2.95 28.74 8.82
CA GLN A 42 -4.22 29.46 8.73
C GLN A 42 -4.56 30.16 10.06
N LEU A 43 -4.34 29.51 11.21
CA LEU A 43 -4.51 30.17 12.50
C LEU A 43 -3.58 31.37 12.71
N GLN A 44 -2.40 31.38 12.08
CA GLN A 44 -1.40 32.45 12.21
C GLN A 44 -1.57 33.61 11.21
N ASN A 45 -2.20 33.40 10.04
CA ASN A 45 -2.19 34.36 8.92
C ASN A 45 -3.57 34.83 8.40
N GLN A 46 -4.68 34.58 9.09
CA GLN A 46 -6.00 35.01 8.59
C GLN A 46 -6.23 36.52 8.73
N ASN A 47 -5.98 37.25 7.63
CA ASN A 47 -6.68 38.48 7.29
C ASN A 47 -8.02 38.09 6.61
N PRO A 48 -9.20 38.52 7.11
CA PRO A 48 -10.52 37.93 6.83
C PRO A 48 -11.08 37.99 5.40
N LEU A 49 -10.35 38.50 4.40
CA LEU A 49 -10.92 38.86 3.09
C LEU A 49 -10.74 37.83 1.97
N GLU A 50 -9.94 36.76 2.11
CA GLU A 50 -9.85 35.70 1.07
C GLU A 50 -9.63 34.29 1.64
N PRO A 51 -10.69 33.56 2.03
CA PRO A 51 -10.54 32.24 2.63
C PRO A 51 -11.13 31.11 1.76
N MET A 52 -10.71 30.87 0.49
CA MET A 52 -11.44 29.87 -0.33
C MET A 52 -10.68 28.80 -1.15
N ASP A 53 -9.35 28.77 -1.29
CA ASP A 53 -8.72 27.74 -2.14
C ASP A 53 -8.12 26.54 -1.36
N ASN A 54 -7.57 26.80 -0.17
CA ASN A 54 -6.76 25.79 0.53
C ASN A 54 -7.57 24.71 1.29
N GLN A 55 -8.86 24.93 1.54
CA GLN A 55 -9.68 23.97 2.30
C GLN A 55 -10.08 22.74 1.48
N GLN A 56 -10.31 22.93 0.18
CA GLN A 56 -10.79 21.85 -0.70
C GLN A 56 -9.67 20.86 -1.07
N PHE A 57 -8.44 21.36 -1.21
CA PHE A 57 -7.24 20.54 -1.36
C PHE A 57 -6.93 19.72 -0.09
N VAL A 58 -7.05 20.35 1.08
CA VAL A 58 -6.89 19.67 2.38
C VAL A 58 -7.90 18.54 2.58
N ALA A 59 -9.17 18.79 2.26
CA ALA A 59 -10.22 17.79 2.39
C ALA A 59 -9.90 16.54 1.54
N GLN A 60 -9.45 16.74 0.30
CA GLN A 60 -9.02 15.65 -0.58
C GLN A 60 -7.80 14.91 -0.03
N MET A 61 -6.79 15.62 0.50
CA MET A 61 -5.61 14.98 1.10
C MET A 61 -5.95 14.17 2.35
N ALA A 62 -6.87 14.66 3.18
CA ALA A 62 -7.36 13.92 4.34
C ALA A 62 -8.09 12.63 3.91
N GLU A 63 -8.90 12.70 2.85
CA GLU A 63 -9.58 11.54 2.27
C GLU A 63 -8.59 10.50 1.72
N PHE A 64 -7.60 10.93 0.93
CA PHE A 64 -6.55 10.03 0.44
C PHE A 64 -5.74 9.40 1.57
N SER A 65 -5.37 10.18 2.58
CA SER A 65 -4.64 9.68 3.76
C SER A 65 -5.45 8.64 4.53
N ALA A 66 -6.77 8.83 4.65
CA ALA A 66 -7.67 7.87 5.28
C ALA A 66 -7.76 6.57 4.47
N LEU A 67 -7.92 6.66 3.15
CA LEU A 67 -7.92 5.49 2.27
C LEU A 67 -6.62 4.71 2.34
N GLU A 68 -5.48 5.39 2.35
CA GLU A 68 -4.18 4.76 2.46
C GLU A 68 -3.98 4.08 3.83
N GLN A 69 -4.42 4.73 4.91
CA GLN A 69 -4.41 4.12 6.24
C GLN A 69 -5.25 2.84 6.26
N LEU A 70 -6.43 2.84 5.64
CA LEU A 70 -7.25 1.63 5.50
C LEU A 70 -6.55 0.55 4.67
N GLN A 71 -5.86 0.91 3.59
CA GLN A 71 -5.07 -0.05 2.82
C GLN A 71 -3.92 -0.64 3.65
N ASN A 72 -3.23 0.17 4.45
CA ASN A 72 -2.15 -0.29 5.33
C ASN A 72 -2.66 -1.21 6.43
N LEU A 73 -3.84 -0.90 7.00
CA LEU A 73 -4.52 -1.79 7.93
C LEU A 73 -4.90 -3.13 7.27
N ASN A 74 -5.48 -3.10 6.08
CA ASN A 74 -5.82 -4.32 5.33
C ASN A 74 -4.58 -5.18 5.04
N LYS A 75 -3.45 -4.58 4.65
CA LYS A 75 -2.17 -5.30 4.49
C LYS A 75 -1.70 -5.92 5.81
N SER A 76 -1.86 -5.21 6.93
CA SER A 76 -1.48 -5.70 8.24
C SER A 76 -2.34 -6.89 8.67
N PHE A 77 -3.66 -6.82 8.47
CA PHE A 77 -4.55 -7.95 8.72
C PHE A 77 -4.24 -9.15 7.82
N ALA A 78 -3.93 -8.92 6.54
CA ALA A 78 -3.52 -9.99 5.63
C ALA A 78 -2.23 -10.70 6.09
N ALA A 79 -1.26 -9.96 6.64
CA ALA A 79 -0.05 -10.53 7.21
C ALA A 79 -0.31 -11.38 8.47
N VAL A 80 -1.22 -10.92 9.35
CA VAL A 80 -1.64 -11.71 10.52
C VAL A 80 -2.35 -13.00 10.10
N ALA A 81 -3.29 -12.90 9.14
CA ALA A 81 -3.99 -14.07 8.62
C ALA A 81 -3.03 -15.10 7.97
N LEU A 82 -1.98 -14.62 7.30
CA LEU A 82 -0.92 -15.48 6.77
C LEU A 82 -0.15 -16.21 7.89
N LEU A 83 0.18 -15.51 8.98
CA LEU A 83 0.87 -16.11 10.13
C LEU A 83 0.01 -17.20 10.80
N GLU A 84 -1.28 -16.92 11.02
CA GLU A 84 -2.22 -17.89 11.58
C GLU A 84 -2.35 -19.12 10.66
N ALA A 85 -2.54 -18.90 9.36
CA ALA A 85 -2.63 -19.98 8.39
C ALA A 85 -1.33 -20.79 8.26
N SER A 86 -0.17 -20.18 8.52
CA SER A 86 1.13 -20.89 8.51
C SER A 86 1.17 -22.04 9.52
N THR A 87 0.37 -21.98 10.59
CA THR A 87 0.23 -23.09 11.55
C THR A 87 -0.49 -24.31 10.97
N LEU A 88 -1.17 -24.16 9.83
CA LEU A 88 -1.87 -25.24 9.13
C LEU A 88 -0.92 -26.08 8.29
N ILE A 89 0.28 -25.60 7.98
CA ILE A 89 1.28 -26.37 7.22
C ILE A 89 1.56 -27.69 7.94
N GLY A 90 1.48 -28.79 7.21
CA GLY A 90 1.64 -30.15 7.73
C GLY A 90 0.40 -30.72 8.43
N LYS A 91 -0.66 -29.93 8.63
CA LYS A 91 -1.95 -30.44 9.13
C LYS A 91 -2.82 -30.94 7.97
N GLU A 92 -3.65 -31.92 8.25
CA GLU A 92 -4.68 -32.38 7.32
C GLU A 92 -5.92 -31.49 7.45
N ILE A 93 -6.45 -31.03 6.32
CA ILE A 93 -7.65 -30.18 6.28
C ILE A 93 -8.71 -30.77 5.35
N GLU A 94 -9.97 -30.45 5.62
CA GLU A 94 -11.08 -30.62 4.69
C GLU A 94 -11.63 -29.25 4.34
N ALA A 95 -11.71 -28.92 3.04
CA ALA A 95 -12.12 -27.62 2.57
C ALA A 95 -13.00 -27.70 1.32
N ALA A 96 -13.92 -26.74 1.14
CA ALA A 96 -14.75 -26.67 -0.06
C ALA A 96 -13.94 -26.25 -1.29
N GLU A 97 -14.18 -26.92 -2.42
CA GLU A 97 -13.68 -26.52 -3.73
C GLU A 97 -14.31 -25.19 -4.15
N GLU A 98 -13.52 -24.31 -4.77
CA GLU A 98 -13.99 -22.98 -5.13
C GLU A 98 -15.15 -23.06 -6.14
N GLY A 99 -16.28 -22.42 -5.80
CA GLY A 99 -17.48 -22.42 -6.62
C GLY A 99 -18.46 -23.57 -6.38
N THR A 100 -18.17 -24.52 -5.48
CA THR A 100 -19.13 -25.59 -5.11
C THR A 100 -19.10 -25.87 -3.61
N THR A 101 -20.25 -26.01 -2.97
CA THR A 101 -20.32 -26.37 -1.54
C THR A 101 -20.19 -27.88 -1.32
N ASP A 102 -20.58 -28.68 -2.32
CA ASP A 102 -20.72 -30.13 -2.17
C ASP A 102 -19.42 -30.91 -2.43
N ARG A 103 -18.42 -30.29 -3.07
CA ARG A 103 -17.14 -30.95 -3.35
C ARG A 103 -16.10 -30.49 -2.33
N VAL A 104 -15.61 -31.46 -1.56
CA VAL A 104 -14.55 -31.23 -0.57
C VAL A 104 -13.20 -31.72 -1.09
N ILE A 105 -12.18 -30.94 -0.78
CA ILE A 105 -10.77 -31.27 -0.96
C ILE A 105 -10.24 -31.63 0.42
N SER A 106 -9.70 -32.85 0.54
CA SER A 106 -9.01 -33.29 1.75
C SER A 106 -7.53 -33.50 1.46
N GLY A 107 -6.69 -33.16 2.42
CA GLY A 107 -5.28 -33.50 2.40
C GLY A 107 -4.42 -32.61 3.27
N VAL A 108 -3.11 -32.87 3.24
CA VAL A 108 -2.13 -32.13 4.02
C VAL A 108 -1.77 -30.82 3.34
N VAL A 109 -1.76 -29.73 4.12
CA VAL A 109 -1.32 -28.42 3.64
C VAL A 109 0.20 -28.43 3.47
N SER A 110 0.66 -28.16 2.25
CA SER A 110 2.09 -28.11 1.89
C SER A 110 2.69 -26.71 1.99
N SER A 111 1.91 -25.66 1.72
CA SER A 111 2.36 -24.28 1.82
C SER A 111 1.18 -23.33 1.99
N VAL A 112 1.50 -22.11 2.44
CA VAL A 112 0.54 -21.00 2.58
C VAL A 112 1.12 -19.76 1.92
N ARG A 113 0.29 -19.03 1.20
CA ARG A 113 0.68 -17.84 0.44
C ARG A 113 -0.42 -16.80 0.46
N LEU A 114 -0.02 -15.54 0.39
CA LEU A 114 -0.94 -14.42 0.24
C LEU A 114 -1.02 -14.02 -1.24
N VAL A 115 -2.23 -13.97 -1.80
CA VAL A 115 -2.50 -13.57 -3.18
C VAL A 115 -3.68 -12.61 -3.16
N ASP A 116 -3.49 -11.38 -3.67
CA ASP A 116 -4.53 -10.35 -3.71
C ASP A 116 -5.24 -10.10 -2.36
N GLY A 117 -4.48 -10.18 -1.26
CA GLY A 117 -5.01 -10.03 0.10
C GLY A 117 -5.78 -11.23 0.63
N LYS A 118 -5.87 -12.33 -0.13
CA LYS A 118 -6.47 -13.60 0.29
C LYS A 118 -5.40 -14.61 0.67
N THR A 119 -5.61 -15.32 1.76
CA THR A 119 -4.72 -16.39 2.20
C THR A 119 -5.10 -17.70 1.54
N ILE A 120 -4.17 -18.24 0.75
CA ILE A 120 -4.34 -19.45 -0.04
C ILE A 120 -3.44 -20.55 0.55
N LEU A 121 -4.04 -21.72 0.76
CA LEU A 121 -3.40 -22.95 1.21
C LEU A 121 -3.17 -23.85 -0.01
N ARG A 122 -2.04 -24.54 -0.09
CA ARG A 122 -1.80 -25.55 -1.11
C ARG A 122 -1.95 -26.96 -0.54
N VAL A 123 -2.94 -27.71 -1.02
CA VAL A 123 -3.25 -29.08 -0.61
C VAL A 123 -3.04 -30.01 -1.82
N GLY A 124 -1.93 -30.76 -1.80
CA GLY A 124 -1.47 -31.48 -2.98
C GLY A 124 -1.22 -30.52 -4.15
N ASP A 125 -1.95 -30.71 -5.25
CA ASP A 125 -1.87 -29.84 -6.43
C ASP A 125 -2.95 -28.75 -6.50
N ARG A 126 -3.80 -28.66 -5.48
CA ARG A 126 -4.92 -27.73 -5.44
C ARG A 126 -4.63 -26.57 -4.52
N ASP A 127 -5.01 -25.38 -4.98
CA ASP A 127 -5.00 -24.16 -4.18
C ASP A 127 -6.40 -23.96 -3.59
N VAL A 128 -6.47 -23.69 -2.29
CA VAL A 128 -7.73 -23.56 -1.54
C VAL A 128 -7.65 -22.34 -0.64
N SER A 129 -8.70 -21.52 -0.64
CA SER A 129 -8.79 -20.38 0.29
C SER A 129 -8.90 -20.87 1.73
N VAL A 130 -8.17 -20.22 2.66
CA VAL A 130 -8.30 -20.51 4.10
C VAL A 130 -9.75 -20.35 4.58
N ASN A 131 -10.53 -19.47 3.95
CA ASN A 131 -11.93 -19.23 4.31
C ASN A 131 -12.85 -20.41 3.95
N ASN A 132 -12.40 -21.32 3.10
CA ASN A 132 -13.17 -22.50 2.70
C ASN A 132 -12.85 -23.74 3.54
N VAL A 133 -11.90 -23.63 4.49
CA VAL A 133 -11.56 -24.73 5.40
C VAL A 133 -12.72 -24.97 6.35
N GLN A 134 -13.23 -26.21 6.33
CA GLN A 134 -14.35 -26.63 7.17
C GLN A 134 -13.87 -27.40 8.40
N LYS A 135 -12.72 -28.08 8.30
CA LYS A 135 -12.16 -28.89 9.37
C LYS A 135 -10.64 -28.97 9.28
N ILE A 136 -10.00 -29.03 10.45
CA ILE A 136 -8.55 -29.21 10.61
C ILE A 136 -8.33 -30.42 11.52
N SER A 137 -7.47 -31.34 11.09
CA SER A 137 -7.14 -32.59 11.78
C SER A 137 -5.62 -32.73 11.95
N GLN A 138 -5.19 -33.57 12.89
CA GLN A 138 -3.79 -33.86 13.21
C GLN A 138 -3.50 -35.35 13.14
#